data_AF-A0A534H9Z4-F1
#
_entry.id   AF-A0A534H9Z4-F1
#
_cell.length_a   1.000
_cell.length_b   1.000
_cell.length_c   1.000
_cell.angle_alpha   90.00
_cell.angle_beta   90.00
_cell.angle_gamma   90.00
#
_symmetry.space_group_name_H-M   'P 1'
#
loop_
_entity.id
_entity.type
_entity.pdbx_description
1 polymer ?
#
loop_
_entity_poly.entity_id
_entity_poly.type
_entity_poly.pdbx_seq_one_letter_code
_entity_poly.pdbx_strand_id
1 'polypeptide(L)'
;MTVVRTRRSPARRLPALACALVMLASCGGSSNTPLGTLVVTLSDTSGDFASYRVQIDSISLTNTNGTVWTLHPWVSGVSELADLAALTDGSELLVADAVPSGTYKSATLVLDYLSASVWVNLNGQALAASVVNLKGNAPTTSSVTVTFDPSDQLTITSGKSSRLAVDIDLAASNSIDTSGSTPKVTVQPYAVMRPAPADASPMRARGLLVIVESASNDYISNTRPLTDQSSAVGAVTVSTDANTYFNVDGTAYTGASGLAAMAALTTNTPVAAYGTLGDMSGITPGFHATAVYAGTSLETLADHVTGVVSARSGNTLTVRGAHLFQRLGAACAAYPDAFYNNATVTIGSATTVSEDGVMATGLTPASISVGQQLDVSGQCSLDSAGNLSLDAATCMVGGTPTPCQARLASSRIWGTLSSATPGSAVLDVLTIGNFAPGGFNFTGTGTPMAAPAAYAVNTGTLDESGVAAAHPLLQVDGIVSPFGAAPPDFHATAIALGSATEQRLVVEWVNGGAPSPFISASSTGLVVDLNNANLGTIHEIRTGPATLDLKPPPPASPLSPLITTTGANQSNLELSIGSTTLTSGISVFHSASAFAGALSSTLNGTNKIYRLVAVGQLNAAANTFVASRISVALYE
;
A
#
# COMPACT_ATOMS: atom_id res chain seq x y z
N MET A 1 -55.95 39.69 -10.44
CA MET A 1 -56.20 39.65 -11.90
C MET A 1 -54.85 39.44 -12.59
N THR A 2 -54.22 38.27 -12.49
CA THR A 2 -54.54 36.99 -13.17
C THR A 2 -54.35 37.12 -14.67
N VAL A 3 -53.10 36.99 -15.18
CA VAL A 3 -52.39 35.77 -15.59
C VAL A 3 -53.08 35.01 -16.73
N VAL A 4 -52.41 35.01 -17.89
CA VAL A 4 -52.61 34.13 -19.04
C VAL A 4 -51.35 33.27 -19.17
N ARG A 5 -51.50 31.95 -19.35
CA ARG A 5 -50.52 31.13 -20.08
C ARG A 5 -51.17 29.85 -20.60
N THR A 6 -50.88 29.54 -21.86
CA THR A 6 -51.45 28.46 -22.66
C THR A 6 -50.50 27.27 -22.82
N ARG A 7 -51.10 26.08 -22.69
CA ARG A 7 -50.85 24.78 -23.35
C ARG A 7 -49.45 24.13 -23.29
N ARG A 8 -49.42 22.90 -22.73
CA ARG A 8 -49.28 21.62 -23.47
C ARG A 8 -49.57 20.44 -22.51
N SER A 9 -50.33 19.45 -22.98
CA SER A 9 -50.63 18.15 -22.34
C SER A 9 -50.01 17.01 -23.17
N PRO A 10 -50.07 15.74 -22.75
CA PRO A 10 -49.53 15.16 -21.53
C PRO A 10 -48.50 14.04 -21.82
N ALA A 11 -47.66 13.77 -20.82
CA ALA A 11 -46.63 12.74 -20.84
C ALA A 11 -47.23 11.31 -20.89
N ARG A 12 -46.64 10.47 -21.74
CA ARG A 12 -46.88 9.02 -21.83
C ARG A 12 -45.96 8.33 -20.83
N ARG A 13 -46.55 7.49 -19.98
CA ARG A 13 -45.92 6.75 -18.88
C ARG A 13 -44.85 5.78 -19.39
N LEU A 14 -43.65 5.82 -18.82
CA LEU A 14 -42.68 4.72 -18.82
C LEU A 14 -42.78 4.00 -17.46
N PRO A 15 -42.68 2.67 -17.41
CA PRO A 15 -42.81 1.91 -16.18
C PRO A 15 -41.55 2.09 -15.33
N ALA A 16 -41.75 2.46 -14.06
CA ALA A 16 -40.71 2.39 -13.05
C ALA A 16 -40.28 0.92 -12.88
N LEU A 17 -39.07 0.59 -13.33
CA LEU A 17 -38.42 -0.65 -12.97
C LEU A 17 -37.94 -0.49 -11.52
N ALA A 18 -38.62 -1.16 -10.59
CA ALA A 18 -38.18 -1.27 -9.21
C ALA A 18 -36.92 -2.15 -9.19
N CYS A 19 -35.74 -1.52 -9.19
CA CYS A 19 -34.49 -2.19 -8.81
C CYS A 19 -34.61 -2.57 -7.33
N ALA A 20 -34.60 -3.88 -7.07
CA ALA A 20 -34.49 -4.41 -5.73
C ALA A 20 -33.10 -4.08 -5.19
N LEU A 21 -32.99 -2.98 -4.44
CA LEU A 21 -31.98 -2.85 -3.39
C LEU A 21 -32.23 -4.01 -2.42
N VAL A 22 -31.37 -5.03 -2.43
CA VAL A 22 -31.34 -5.99 -1.34
C VAL A 22 -30.80 -5.23 -0.13
N MET A 23 -31.73 -4.82 0.73
CA MET A 23 -31.44 -4.19 2.00
C MET A 23 -30.61 -5.15 2.85
N LEU A 24 -29.52 -4.66 3.44
CA LEU A 24 -28.90 -5.30 4.60
C LEU A 24 -29.96 -5.37 5.71
N ALA A 25 -30.55 -6.54 5.88
CA ALA A 25 -31.34 -6.84 7.05
C ALA A 25 -30.39 -7.07 8.24
N SER A 26 -30.05 -5.98 8.94
CA SER A 26 -29.59 -6.07 10.32
C SER A 26 -30.77 -6.52 11.18
N CYS A 27 -30.91 -7.83 11.40
CA CYS A 27 -31.81 -8.38 12.40
C CYS A 27 -31.12 -8.31 13.76
N GLY A 28 -31.36 -7.23 14.50
CA GLY A 28 -30.80 -7.05 15.85
C GLY A 28 -31.20 -5.74 16.53
N GLY A 29 -32.52 -5.49 16.70
CA GLY A 29 -33.04 -4.43 17.56
C GLY A 29 -33.36 -3.11 16.84
N SER A 30 -34.64 -2.73 16.84
CA SER A 30 -35.15 -1.46 16.32
C SER A 30 -34.61 -0.28 17.13
N SER A 31 -33.38 0.14 16.84
CA SER A 31 -32.89 1.47 17.24
C SER A 31 -33.09 2.40 16.06
N ASN A 32 -33.84 3.49 16.24
CA ASN A 32 -34.00 4.57 15.25
C ASN A 32 -32.71 5.39 15.10
N THR A 33 -31.54 4.78 15.29
CA THR A 33 -30.26 5.48 15.30
C THR A 33 -29.92 5.85 13.86
N PRO A 34 -29.83 7.14 13.53
CA PRO A 34 -29.48 7.56 12.17
C PRO A 34 -28.12 6.97 11.77
N LEU A 35 -27.97 6.55 10.52
CA LEU A 35 -26.73 5.96 10.00
C LEU A 35 -25.97 6.96 9.13
N GLY A 36 -24.65 6.92 9.22
CA GLY A 36 -23.72 7.49 8.25
C GLY A 36 -22.85 6.40 7.63
N THR A 37 -22.02 6.75 6.65
CA THR A 37 -21.12 5.81 5.98
C THR A 37 -19.70 6.03 6.49
N LEU A 38 -19.09 4.99 7.07
CA LEU A 38 -17.69 5.00 7.44
C LEU A 38 -16.86 4.44 6.29
N VAL A 39 -15.92 5.24 5.79
CA VAL A 39 -14.90 4.80 4.84
C VAL A 39 -13.63 4.47 5.63
N VAL A 40 -13.18 3.22 5.58
CA VAL A 40 -11.90 2.82 6.17
C VAL A 40 -10.88 2.68 5.07
N THR A 41 -9.78 3.42 5.18
CA THR A 41 -8.62 3.28 4.29
C THR A 41 -7.44 2.70 5.05
N LEU A 42 -6.74 1.74 4.45
CA LEU A 42 -5.55 1.12 5.01
C LEU A 42 -4.31 1.56 4.25
N SER A 43 -3.33 2.06 4.98
CA SER A 43 -1.97 2.28 4.50
C SER A 43 -0.97 1.54 5.40
N ASP A 44 0.27 1.53 4.96
CA ASP A 44 1.42 1.09 5.74
C ASP A 44 2.46 2.21 5.74
N THR A 45 3.06 2.45 6.90
CA THR A 45 4.35 3.13 6.95
C THR A 45 5.44 2.09 6.83
N SER A 46 5.93 1.98 5.59
CA SER A 46 6.84 0.94 5.11
C SER A 46 7.87 0.47 6.12
N GLY A 47 8.08 -0.84 6.17
CA GLY A 47 9.20 -1.50 6.84
C GLY A 47 10.13 -2.17 5.84
N ASP A 48 11.19 -2.82 6.33
CA ASP A 48 12.20 -3.47 5.48
C ASP A 48 11.80 -4.90 5.09
N PHE A 49 10.60 -5.02 4.52
CA PHE A 49 9.96 -6.29 4.20
C PHE A 49 9.81 -6.48 2.70
N ALA A 50 9.97 -7.73 2.25
CA ALA A 50 9.58 -8.15 0.91
C ALA A 50 8.07 -8.43 0.83
N SER A 51 7.52 -8.93 1.93
CA SER A 51 6.10 -9.24 2.13
C SER A 51 5.85 -9.29 3.64
N TYR A 52 4.72 -8.73 4.08
CA TYR A 52 4.28 -8.79 5.47
C TYR A 52 2.79 -9.17 5.48
N ARG A 53 2.53 -10.47 5.51
CA ARG A 53 1.19 -11.03 5.40
C ARG A 53 0.64 -11.37 6.77
N VAL A 54 -0.45 -10.73 7.15
CA VAL A 54 -1.14 -10.88 8.45
C VAL A 54 -2.65 -10.76 8.24
N GLN A 55 -3.44 -11.48 9.03
CA GLN A 55 -4.89 -11.35 8.96
C GLN A 55 -5.37 -10.18 9.83
N ILE A 56 -6.31 -9.42 9.30
CA ILE A 56 -7.12 -8.44 10.02
C ILE A 56 -8.40 -9.17 10.46
N ASP A 57 -8.50 -9.44 11.76
CA ASP A 57 -9.63 -10.16 12.36
C ASP A 57 -10.80 -9.24 12.70
N SER A 58 -10.52 -7.98 13.04
CA SER A 58 -11.58 -6.99 13.25
C SER A 58 -11.06 -5.56 13.25
N ILE A 59 -11.94 -4.65 12.84
CA ILE A 59 -11.87 -3.23 13.17
C ILE A 59 -13.18 -2.86 13.89
N SER A 60 -13.06 -2.29 15.08
CA SER A 60 -14.19 -1.86 15.90
C SER A 60 -14.03 -0.43 16.39
N LEU A 61 -15.12 0.32 16.49
CA LEU A 61 -15.15 1.68 17.02
C LEU A 61 -15.80 1.71 18.40
N THR A 62 -15.26 2.51 19.32
CA THR A 62 -15.88 2.78 20.63
C THR A 62 -16.40 4.21 20.69
N ASN A 63 -17.70 4.37 20.90
CA ASN A 63 -18.30 5.69 21.01
C ASN A 63 -17.97 6.38 22.36
N THR A 64 -18.26 7.67 22.48
CA THR A 64 -18.04 8.43 23.72
C THR A 64 -18.83 7.89 24.92
N ASN A 65 -19.94 7.17 24.70
CA ASN A 65 -20.73 6.49 25.72
C ASN A 65 -20.21 5.09 26.10
N GLY A 66 -19.16 4.59 25.42
CA GLY A 66 -18.56 3.27 25.66
C GLY A 66 -19.19 2.11 24.89
N THR A 67 -20.15 2.37 23.99
CA THR A 67 -20.69 1.34 23.09
C THR A 67 -19.65 0.99 22.02
N VAL A 68 -19.45 -0.30 21.77
CA VAL A 68 -18.56 -0.82 20.73
C VAL A 68 -19.36 -1.21 19.50
N TRP A 69 -18.86 -0.85 18.32
CA TRP A 69 -19.42 -1.21 17.02
C TRP A 69 -18.33 -1.88 16.16
N THR A 70 -18.50 -3.16 15.85
CA THR A 70 -17.61 -3.90 14.94
C THR A 70 -18.08 -3.75 13.50
N LEU A 71 -17.16 -3.47 12.59
CA LEU A 71 -17.45 -3.23 11.17
C LEU A 71 -17.66 -4.55 10.40
N HIS A 72 -18.32 -4.47 9.25
CA HIS A 72 -18.26 -5.54 8.24
C HIS A 72 -16.89 -5.57 7.54
N PRO A 73 -16.42 -6.76 7.11
CA PRO A 73 -17.09 -8.05 7.14
C PRO A 73 -16.90 -8.80 8.48
N TRP A 74 -16.06 -8.27 9.37
CA TRP A 74 -15.63 -8.92 10.61
C TRP A 74 -16.76 -9.24 11.62
N VAL A 75 -17.84 -8.46 11.62
CA VAL A 75 -19.03 -8.80 12.42
C VAL A 75 -19.65 -10.15 12.04
N SER A 76 -19.37 -10.64 10.82
CA SER A 76 -19.76 -11.97 10.33
C SER A 76 -18.69 -13.04 10.53
N GLY A 77 -17.56 -12.71 11.18
CA GLY A 77 -16.46 -13.63 11.45
C GLY A 77 -15.54 -13.91 10.26
N VAL A 78 -15.53 -13.03 9.26
CA VAL A 78 -14.63 -13.14 8.10
C VAL A 78 -13.39 -12.28 8.36
N SER A 79 -12.23 -12.93 8.43
CA SER A 79 -10.93 -12.27 8.54
C SER A 79 -10.37 -11.93 7.16
N GLU A 80 -9.63 -10.82 7.08
CA GLU A 80 -9.11 -10.29 5.82
C GLU A 80 -7.58 -10.37 5.79
N LEU A 81 -7.03 -11.07 4.81
CA LEU A 81 -5.58 -11.22 4.67
C LEU A 81 -4.98 -9.99 3.97
N ALA A 82 -4.07 -9.30 4.66
CA ALA A 82 -3.35 -8.16 4.11
C ALA A 82 -1.88 -8.49 3.91
N ASP A 83 -1.33 -8.22 2.71
CA ASP A 83 0.11 -8.00 2.56
C ASP A 83 0.40 -6.50 2.72
N LEU A 84 0.81 -6.12 3.93
CA LEU A 84 1.04 -4.72 4.28
C LEU A 84 2.22 -4.12 3.50
N ALA A 85 3.24 -4.92 3.21
CA ALA A 85 4.40 -4.46 2.43
C ALA A 85 4.07 -4.19 0.95
N ALA A 86 2.93 -4.70 0.46
CA ALA A 86 2.45 -4.42 -0.90
C ALA A 86 1.71 -3.07 -1.01
N LEU A 87 1.43 -2.38 0.11
CA LEU A 87 0.76 -1.07 0.14
C LEU A 87 1.75 0.11 0.03
N THR A 88 3.00 -0.14 -0.34
CA THR A 88 4.10 0.85 -0.28
C THR A 88 3.92 2.07 -1.20
N ASP A 89 3.07 1.98 -2.22
CA ASP A 89 2.81 3.06 -3.18
C ASP A 89 1.38 3.61 -3.14
N GLY A 90 0.58 3.24 -2.14
CA GLY A 90 -0.77 3.76 -1.99
C GLY A 90 -1.59 3.07 -0.90
N SER A 91 -2.78 3.62 -0.65
CA SER A 91 -3.72 3.04 0.32
C SER A 91 -4.70 2.06 -0.34
N GLU A 92 -5.30 1.18 0.46
CA GLU A 92 -6.48 0.40 0.07
C GLU A 92 -7.74 1.01 0.70
N LEU A 93 -8.81 1.17 -0.07
CA LEU A 93 -10.15 1.37 0.48
C LEU A 93 -10.69 0.02 0.96
N LEU A 94 -10.63 -0.25 2.25
CA LEU A 94 -11.05 -1.53 2.82
C LEU A 94 -12.57 -1.67 2.84
N VAL A 95 -13.26 -0.64 3.33
CA VAL A 95 -14.68 -0.73 3.73
C VAL A 95 -15.39 0.60 3.53
N ALA A 96 -16.67 0.55 3.13
CA ALA A 96 -17.59 1.70 3.09
C ALA A 96 -18.91 1.37 3.84
N ASP A 97 -18.81 1.06 5.14
CA ASP A 97 -19.87 0.43 5.94
C ASP A 97 -20.86 1.45 6.54
N ALA A 98 -22.09 1.01 6.77
CA ALA A 98 -23.10 1.81 7.45
C ALA A 98 -22.91 1.70 8.97
N VAL A 99 -22.64 2.84 9.62
CA VAL A 99 -22.32 2.91 11.05
C VAL A 99 -23.25 3.91 11.75
N PRO A 100 -23.69 3.64 12.99
CA PRO A 100 -24.47 4.60 13.76
C PRO A 100 -23.82 5.99 13.83
N SER A 101 -24.63 7.03 13.62
CA SER A 101 -24.16 8.40 13.77
C SER A 101 -23.75 8.67 15.21
N GLY A 102 -22.65 9.37 15.41
CA GLY A 102 -22.13 9.70 16.73
C GLY A 102 -20.67 10.11 16.71
N THR A 103 -20.16 10.43 17.89
CA THR A 103 -18.74 10.72 18.11
C THR A 103 -18.08 9.50 18.74
N TYR A 104 -16.96 9.11 18.17
CA TYR A 104 -16.15 7.96 18.57
C TYR A 104 -14.82 8.43 19.12
N LYS A 105 -14.41 7.81 20.25
CA LYS A 105 -13.20 8.21 20.99
C LYS A 105 -12.01 7.28 20.74
N SER A 106 -12.26 6.08 20.22
CA SER A 106 -11.21 5.13 19.90
C SER A 106 -11.65 4.14 18.83
N ALA A 107 -10.66 3.52 18.20
CA ALA A 107 -10.82 2.36 17.35
C ALA A 107 -9.91 1.22 17.85
N THR A 108 -10.28 -0.02 17.58
CA THR A 108 -9.51 -1.21 17.92
C THR A 108 -9.34 -2.06 16.67
N LEU A 109 -8.10 -2.39 16.32
CA LEU A 109 -7.71 -3.33 15.27
C LEU A 109 -7.22 -4.61 15.93
N VAL A 110 -7.72 -5.76 15.46
CA VAL A 110 -7.19 -7.06 15.88
C VAL A 110 -6.44 -7.68 14.70
N LEU A 111 -5.18 -8.01 14.92
CA LEU A 111 -4.32 -8.72 13.98
C LEU A 111 -4.14 -10.17 14.43
N ASP A 112 -4.31 -11.12 13.53
CA ASP A 112 -4.03 -12.54 13.76
C ASP A 112 -2.73 -12.97 13.07
N TYR A 113 -1.77 -13.40 13.89
CA TYR A 113 -0.47 -13.86 13.46
C TYR A 113 -0.36 -15.39 13.34
N LEU A 114 -1.40 -16.16 13.65
CA LEU A 114 -1.35 -17.64 13.62
C LEU A 114 -0.96 -18.19 12.24
N SER A 115 -1.28 -17.47 11.18
CA SER A 115 -0.94 -17.80 9.78
C SER A 115 -0.08 -16.73 9.10
N ALA A 116 0.54 -15.84 9.88
CA ALA A 116 1.34 -14.76 9.31
C ALA A 116 2.55 -15.30 8.53
N SER A 117 2.84 -14.65 7.41
CA SER A 117 3.99 -14.94 6.56
C SER A 117 4.77 -13.65 6.34
N VAL A 118 5.96 -13.58 6.93
CA VAL A 118 6.80 -12.38 6.88
C VAL A 118 8.11 -12.72 6.18
N TRP A 119 8.46 -11.90 5.19
CA TRP A 119 9.68 -12.05 4.40
C TRP A 119 10.47 -10.75 4.47
N VAL A 120 11.76 -10.85 4.76
CA VAL A 120 12.66 -9.69 4.80
C VAL A 120 13.56 -9.69 3.57
N ASN A 121 13.88 -8.51 3.08
CA ASN A 121 14.86 -8.36 2.02
C ASN A 121 16.26 -8.36 2.62
N LEU A 122 17.08 -9.36 2.28
CA LEU A 122 18.46 -9.44 2.71
C LEU A 122 19.34 -9.87 1.53
N ASN A 123 20.37 -9.06 1.22
CA ASN A 123 21.33 -9.33 0.16
C ASN A 123 20.67 -9.63 -1.22
N GLY A 124 19.59 -8.93 -1.55
CA GLY A 124 18.86 -9.11 -2.81
C GLY A 124 18.01 -10.39 -2.90
N GLN A 125 17.75 -11.07 -1.79
CA GLN A 125 16.81 -12.19 -1.69
C GLN A 125 15.68 -11.85 -0.71
N ALA A 126 14.47 -12.36 -0.99
CA ALA A 126 13.43 -12.43 0.02
C ALA A 126 13.66 -13.69 0.87
N LEU A 127 13.90 -13.51 2.15
CA LEU A 127 14.10 -14.61 3.10
C LEU A 127 12.91 -14.67 4.06
N ALA A 128 12.32 -15.85 4.21
CA ALA A 128 11.27 -16.09 5.19
C ALA A 128 11.84 -15.87 6.60
N ALA A 129 11.14 -15.07 7.40
CA ALA A 129 11.52 -14.77 8.76
C ALA A 129 10.79 -15.66 9.76
N SER A 130 11.46 -15.97 10.86
CA SER A 130 10.79 -16.46 12.06
C SER A 130 10.11 -15.30 12.77
N VAL A 131 8.80 -15.41 13.03
CA VAL A 131 8.01 -14.35 13.67
C VAL A 131 7.82 -14.72 15.14
N VAL A 132 8.21 -13.82 16.04
CA VAL A 132 8.05 -13.99 17.49
C VAL A 132 7.49 -12.74 18.14
N ASN A 133 6.90 -12.88 19.33
CA ASN A 133 6.63 -11.75 20.22
C ASN A 133 7.85 -11.40 21.09
N LEU A 134 7.72 -10.37 21.93
CA LEU A 134 8.77 -9.94 22.88
C LEU A 134 9.31 -11.03 23.81
N LYS A 135 8.52 -12.07 24.10
CA LYS A 135 8.94 -13.19 24.96
C LYS A 135 9.67 -14.28 24.17
N GLY A 136 9.86 -14.09 22.86
CA GLY A 136 10.47 -15.07 21.96
C GLY A 136 9.54 -16.20 21.55
N ASN A 137 8.25 -16.13 21.87
CA ASN A 137 7.25 -17.14 21.49
C ASN A 137 6.58 -16.77 20.17
N ALA A 138 6.04 -17.76 19.45
CA ALA A 138 5.18 -17.49 18.31
C ALA A 138 3.99 -16.59 18.73
N PRO A 139 3.73 -15.48 18.02
CA PRO A 139 2.59 -14.63 18.31
C PRO A 139 1.27 -15.33 17.93
N THR A 140 0.19 -14.94 18.61
CA THR A 140 -1.18 -15.36 18.30
C THR A 140 -1.95 -14.14 17.78
N THR A 141 -3.02 -13.72 18.44
CA THR A 141 -3.73 -12.47 18.12
C THR A 141 -3.18 -11.30 18.93
N SER A 142 -3.23 -10.11 18.35
CA SER A 142 -2.85 -8.86 19.00
C SER A 142 -3.92 -7.80 18.81
N SER A 143 -4.36 -7.19 19.90
CA SER A 143 -5.35 -6.11 19.89
C SER A 143 -4.63 -4.77 20.01
N VAL A 144 -4.77 -3.94 18.99
CA VAL A 144 -4.23 -2.59 18.90
C VAL A 144 -5.37 -1.61 19.10
N THR A 145 -5.47 -1.03 20.29
CA THR A 145 -6.43 0.04 20.55
C THR A 145 -5.77 1.39 20.31
N VAL A 146 -6.43 2.24 19.52
CA VAL A 146 -6.00 3.61 19.25
C VAL A 146 -7.02 4.58 19.85
N THR A 147 -6.57 5.43 20.76
CA THR A 147 -7.36 6.52 21.35
C THR A 147 -7.15 7.80 20.55
N PHE A 148 -8.26 8.40 20.10
CA PHE A 148 -8.23 9.65 19.32
C PHE A 148 -7.94 10.86 20.20
N ASP A 149 -7.36 11.89 19.59
CA ASP A 149 -7.20 13.19 20.22
C ASP A 149 -8.59 13.71 20.65
N PRO A 150 -8.81 14.10 21.92
CA PRO A 150 -10.09 14.63 22.38
C PRO A 150 -10.60 15.84 21.57
N SER A 151 -9.71 16.56 20.90
CA SER A 151 -10.04 17.69 20.03
C SER A 151 -10.14 17.34 18.54
N ASP A 152 -9.90 16.08 18.16
CA ASP A 152 -10.10 15.55 16.80
C ASP A 152 -10.60 14.10 16.83
N GLN A 153 -11.83 13.93 17.29
CA GLN A 153 -12.52 12.63 17.38
C GLN A 153 -13.29 12.30 16.10
N LEU A 154 -13.37 11.01 15.77
CA LEU A 154 -14.15 10.54 14.62
C LEU A 154 -15.63 10.84 14.83
N THR A 155 -16.19 11.66 13.95
CA THR A 155 -17.62 12.00 13.98
C THR A 155 -18.31 11.46 12.75
N ILE A 156 -19.21 10.50 12.95
CA ILE A 156 -20.03 9.92 11.89
C ILE A 156 -21.36 10.67 11.84
N THR A 157 -21.62 11.30 10.70
CA THR A 157 -22.82 12.12 10.49
C THR A 157 -23.82 11.38 9.62
N SER A 158 -25.10 11.44 9.99
CA SER A 158 -26.13 10.75 9.21
C SER A 158 -26.26 11.28 7.79
N GLY A 159 -26.41 10.37 6.83
CA GLY A 159 -26.57 10.70 5.41
C GLY A 159 -25.28 11.16 4.71
N LYS A 160 -24.14 11.12 5.39
CA LYS A 160 -22.82 11.53 4.88
C LYS A 160 -21.79 10.44 5.08
N SER A 161 -20.69 10.55 4.35
CA SER A 161 -19.52 9.71 4.54
C SER A 161 -18.51 10.38 5.46
N SER A 162 -17.73 9.58 6.18
CA SER A 162 -16.63 10.03 7.03
C SER A 162 -15.50 9.02 6.93
N ARG A 163 -14.25 9.47 6.88
CA ARG A 163 -13.10 8.57 6.72
C ARG A 163 -12.36 8.35 8.03
N LEU A 164 -12.05 7.09 8.30
CA LEU A 164 -11.03 6.65 9.25
C LEU A 164 -9.82 6.16 8.45
N ALA A 165 -8.72 6.90 8.52
CA ALA A 165 -7.44 6.44 8.02
C ALA A 165 -6.81 5.52 9.05
N VAL A 166 -6.46 4.30 8.63
CA VAL A 166 -5.74 3.30 9.40
C VAL A 166 -4.39 3.11 8.75
N ASP A 167 -3.34 3.35 9.51
CA ASP A 167 -1.98 3.10 9.09
C ASP A 167 -1.33 2.12 10.06
N ILE A 168 -0.85 1.00 9.54
CA ILE A 168 -0.04 0.08 10.32
C ILE A 168 1.41 0.49 10.13
N ASP A 169 2.07 0.87 11.22
CA ASP A 169 3.46 1.32 11.17
C ASP A 169 4.37 0.10 11.21
N LEU A 170 4.69 -0.52 10.07
CA LEU A 170 5.55 -1.69 10.07
C LEU A 170 6.95 -1.38 10.62
N ALA A 171 7.44 -0.16 10.41
CA ALA A 171 8.71 0.28 10.97
C ALA A 171 8.66 0.37 12.51
N ALA A 172 7.58 0.84 13.13
CA ALA A 172 7.45 0.89 14.59
C ALA A 172 7.03 -0.48 15.18
N SER A 173 6.31 -1.28 14.39
CA SER A 173 5.74 -2.57 14.81
C SER A 173 6.77 -3.67 14.99
N ASN A 174 7.96 -3.53 14.40
CA ASN A 174 8.88 -4.65 14.23
C ASN A 174 10.31 -4.30 14.60
N SER A 175 11.01 -5.26 15.21
CA SER A 175 12.47 -5.31 15.25
C SER A 175 12.97 -6.50 14.42
N ILE A 176 13.98 -6.29 13.59
CA ILE A 176 14.51 -7.30 12.66
C ILE A 176 15.94 -7.64 13.05
N ASP A 177 16.19 -8.90 13.38
CA ASP A 177 17.51 -9.46 13.62
C ASP A 177 17.90 -10.35 12.43
N THR A 178 18.95 -9.95 11.72
CA THR A 178 19.50 -10.66 10.56
C THR A 178 20.84 -11.33 10.84
N SER A 179 21.24 -11.47 12.11
CA SER A 179 22.54 -12.07 12.49
C SER A 179 22.59 -13.58 12.32
N GLY A 180 21.42 -14.24 12.33
CA GLY A 180 21.26 -15.68 12.10
C GLY A 180 21.04 -16.06 10.62
N SER A 181 21.07 -17.36 10.32
CA SER A 181 20.77 -17.89 8.98
C SER A 181 19.31 -17.70 8.56
N THR A 182 18.41 -17.66 9.53
CA THR A 182 16.99 -17.31 9.35
C THR A 182 16.77 -15.99 10.08
N PRO A 183 16.34 -14.94 9.36
CA PRO A 183 15.99 -13.68 10.00
C PRO A 183 14.91 -13.88 11.06
N LYS A 184 14.99 -13.10 12.13
CA LYS A 184 14.01 -13.11 13.20
C LYS A 184 13.33 -11.75 13.27
N VAL A 185 12.00 -11.76 13.19
CA VAL A 185 11.15 -10.57 13.31
C VAL A 185 10.43 -10.65 14.64
N THR A 186 10.72 -9.68 15.51
CA THR A 186 10.03 -9.53 16.79
C THR A 186 8.91 -8.51 16.64
N VAL A 187 7.66 -8.96 16.79
CA VAL A 187 6.46 -8.14 16.56
C VAL A 187 5.94 -7.51 17.85
N GLN A 188 5.59 -6.24 17.73
CA GLN A 188 4.88 -5.41 18.71
C GLN A 188 3.98 -4.45 17.93
N PRO A 189 2.77 -4.89 17.52
CA PRO A 189 1.99 -4.15 16.53
C PRO A 189 1.71 -2.71 16.96
N TYR A 190 1.94 -1.79 16.05
CA TYR A 190 1.76 -0.36 16.23
C TYR A 190 0.97 0.17 15.04
N ALA A 191 -0.15 0.83 15.32
CA ALA A 191 -1.00 1.42 14.30
C ALA A 191 -1.38 2.85 14.70
N VAL A 192 -1.49 3.71 13.71
CA VAL A 192 -2.03 5.05 13.81
C VAL A 192 -3.40 5.02 13.15
N MET A 193 -4.44 5.39 13.90
CA MET A 193 -5.80 5.49 13.37
C MET A 193 -6.33 6.88 13.68
N ARG A 194 -6.87 7.56 12.67
CA ARG A 194 -7.37 8.92 12.84
C ARG A 194 -8.50 9.26 11.88
N PRO A 195 -9.39 10.20 12.26
CA PRO A 195 -10.24 10.88 11.30
C PRO A 195 -9.36 11.54 10.24
N ALA A 196 -9.77 11.44 8.98
CA ALA A 196 -9.08 12.11 7.89
C ALA A 196 -10.09 12.66 6.89
N PRO A 197 -9.81 13.79 6.22
CA PRO A 197 -10.56 14.19 5.05
C PRO A 197 -10.27 13.25 3.87
N ALA A 198 -11.00 13.43 2.78
CA ALA A 198 -10.56 12.94 1.48
C ALA A 198 -9.29 13.72 1.09
N ASP A 199 -8.33 13.03 0.48
CA ASP A 199 -7.06 13.61 0.05
C ASP A 199 -6.65 13.05 -1.31
N ALA A 200 -5.56 13.59 -1.84
CA ALA A 200 -5.01 13.20 -3.13
C ALA A 200 -4.04 12.01 -3.05
N SER A 201 -4.02 11.27 -1.93
CA SER A 201 -3.13 10.12 -1.79
C SER A 201 -3.59 9.01 -2.76
N PRO A 202 -2.66 8.40 -3.52
CA PRO A 202 -2.99 7.27 -4.37
C PRO A 202 -3.64 6.15 -3.57
N MET A 203 -4.71 5.59 -4.13
CA MET A 203 -5.52 4.58 -3.49
C MET A 203 -6.02 3.58 -4.51
N ARG A 204 -6.25 2.35 -4.05
CA ARG A 204 -7.00 1.34 -4.78
C ARG A 204 -8.34 1.11 -4.09
N ALA A 205 -9.41 1.13 -4.88
CA ALA A 205 -10.75 0.73 -4.46
C ALA A 205 -11.17 -0.51 -5.25
N ARG A 206 -11.42 -1.60 -4.54
CA ARG A 206 -11.83 -2.87 -5.13
C ARG A 206 -13.27 -3.20 -4.86
N GLY A 207 -13.87 -4.01 -5.73
CA GLY A 207 -15.26 -4.38 -5.56
C GLY A 207 -15.87 -5.21 -6.66
N LEU A 208 -17.20 -5.24 -6.64
CA LEU A 208 -18.05 -5.88 -7.63
C LEU A 208 -18.87 -4.83 -8.36
N LEU A 209 -18.86 -4.85 -9.69
CA LEU A 209 -19.65 -3.94 -10.51
C LEU A 209 -21.14 -4.10 -10.24
N VAL A 210 -21.83 -3.00 -9.94
CA VAL A 210 -23.28 -2.98 -9.73
C VAL A 210 -23.99 -2.44 -10.97
N ILE A 211 -23.65 -1.21 -11.35
CA ILE A 211 -24.26 -0.50 -12.47
C ILE A 211 -23.27 0.50 -13.07
N VAL A 212 -23.38 0.72 -14.38
CA VAL A 212 -22.65 1.76 -15.11
C VAL A 212 -23.62 2.88 -15.49
N GLU A 213 -23.28 4.12 -15.15
CA GLU A 213 -24.06 5.32 -15.38
C GLU A 213 -23.35 6.21 -16.40
N SER A 214 -23.46 5.85 -17.69
CA SER A 214 -22.72 6.53 -18.77
C SER A 214 -23.08 8.01 -18.91
N ALA A 215 -24.24 8.46 -18.43
CA ALA A 215 -24.64 9.86 -18.49
C ALA A 215 -23.86 10.75 -17.50
N SER A 216 -23.39 10.18 -16.38
CA SER A 216 -22.58 10.90 -15.38
C SER A 216 -21.09 10.56 -15.46
N ASN A 217 -20.69 9.64 -16.33
CA ASN A 217 -19.33 9.06 -16.44
C ASN A 217 -18.90 8.28 -15.20
N ASP A 218 -19.85 7.61 -14.55
CA ASP A 218 -19.60 6.86 -13.32
C ASP A 218 -19.99 5.39 -13.44
N TYR A 219 -19.52 4.58 -12.49
CA TYR A 219 -20.12 3.31 -12.15
C TYR A 219 -20.17 3.13 -10.64
N ILE A 220 -21.08 2.27 -10.16
CA ILE A 220 -21.18 1.90 -8.75
C ILE A 220 -20.57 0.52 -8.59
N SER A 221 -19.74 0.36 -7.57
CA SER A 221 -19.23 -0.94 -7.15
C SER A 221 -19.46 -1.19 -5.67
N ASN A 222 -19.82 -2.43 -5.32
CA ASN A 222 -19.81 -2.85 -3.93
C ASN A 222 -18.39 -3.12 -3.48
N THR A 223 -17.93 -2.47 -2.42
CA THR A 223 -16.55 -2.54 -1.94
C THR A 223 -16.17 -3.96 -1.52
N ARG A 224 -14.95 -4.36 -1.84
CA ARG A 224 -14.31 -5.56 -1.32
C ARG A 224 -12.96 -5.18 -0.69
N PRO A 225 -12.68 -5.62 0.55
CA PRO A 225 -11.38 -5.36 1.14
C PRO A 225 -10.32 -6.19 0.43
N LEU A 226 -9.17 -5.58 0.12
CA LEU A 226 -7.95 -6.29 -0.27
C LEU A 226 -8.20 -7.30 -1.40
N THR A 227 -7.89 -8.58 -1.19
CA THR A 227 -8.06 -9.68 -2.16
C THR A 227 -9.24 -10.59 -1.86
N ASP A 228 -10.17 -10.12 -1.04
CA ASP A 228 -11.39 -10.85 -0.72
C ASP A 228 -12.19 -11.18 -2.00
N GLN A 229 -12.61 -12.43 -2.08
CA GLN A 229 -13.39 -12.97 -3.18
C GLN A 229 -14.85 -13.24 -2.76
N SER A 230 -15.18 -13.05 -1.48
CA SER A 230 -16.41 -13.55 -0.84
C SER A 230 -17.33 -12.46 -0.32
N SER A 231 -16.82 -11.42 0.35
CA SER A 231 -17.66 -10.38 0.98
C SER A 231 -17.97 -9.24 0.02
N ALA A 232 -18.88 -8.36 0.45
CA ALA A 232 -19.15 -7.08 -0.16
C ALA A 232 -19.58 -6.12 0.97
N VAL A 233 -18.84 -5.03 1.17
CA VAL A 233 -18.85 -4.22 2.40
C VAL A 233 -19.10 -2.75 2.11
N GLY A 234 -20.34 -2.47 1.70
CA GLY A 234 -20.76 -1.14 1.30
C GLY A 234 -20.60 -0.88 -0.19
N ALA A 235 -20.72 0.38 -0.60
CA ALA A 235 -20.66 0.78 -2.00
C ALA A 235 -19.87 2.08 -2.18
N VAL A 236 -19.25 2.22 -3.35
CA VAL A 236 -18.48 3.39 -3.80
C VAL A 236 -18.98 3.80 -5.18
N THR A 237 -19.10 5.10 -5.41
CA THR A 237 -19.33 5.66 -6.74
C THR A 237 -17.97 6.00 -7.34
N VAL A 238 -17.58 5.26 -8.38
CA VAL A 238 -16.34 5.49 -9.09
C VAL A 238 -16.62 6.38 -10.29
N SER A 239 -16.05 7.57 -10.26
CA SER A 239 -16.11 8.54 -11.35
C SER A 239 -14.89 8.43 -12.26
N THR A 240 -15.13 8.65 -13.54
CA THR A 240 -14.14 8.52 -14.61
C THR A 240 -14.18 9.76 -15.51
N ASP A 241 -13.08 10.05 -16.19
CA ASP A 241 -12.96 11.18 -17.11
C ASP A 241 -12.43 10.74 -18.49
N ALA A 242 -12.13 11.70 -19.36
CA ALA A 242 -11.66 11.43 -20.72
C ALA A 242 -10.28 10.75 -20.78
N ASN A 243 -9.49 10.82 -19.71
CA ASN A 243 -8.14 10.27 -19.59
C ASN A 243 -8.08 8.99 -18.75
N THR A 244 -9.15 8.62 -18.04
CA THR A 244 -9.18 7.37 -17.27
C THR A 244 -8.85 6.18 -18.16
N TYR A 245 -7.80 5.45 -17.80
CA TYR A 245 -7.41 4.19 -18.44
C TYR A 245 -8.36 3.08 -17.99
N PHE A 246 -8.69 2.16 -18.91
CA PHE A 246 -9.42 0.94 -18.58
C PHE A 246 -8.71 -0.27 -19.15
N ASN A 247 -8.65 -1.35 -18.41
CA ASN A 247 -8.35 -2.68 -18.92
C ASN A 247 -9.53 -3.61 -18.59
N VAL A 248 -10.29 -3.97 -19.62
CA VAL A 248 -11.48 -4.82 -19.50
C VAL A 248 -11.20 -6.12 -20.23
N ASP A 249 -11.11 -7.21 -19.47
CA ASP A 249 -10.81 -8.54 -19.98
C ASP A 249 -9.55 -8.61 -20.87
N GLY A 250 -8.50 -7.87 -20.49
CA GLY A 250 -7.22 -7.83 -21.20
C GLY A 250 -7.18 -6.89 -22.38
N THR A 251 -8.26 -6.14 -22.63
CA THR A 251 -8.32 -5.12 -23.68
C THR A 251 -8.26 -3.73 -23.06
N ALA A 252 -7.31 -2.92 -23.53
CA ALA A 252 -7.11 -1.56 -23.07
C ALA A 252 -8.07 -0.57 -23.77
N TYR A 253 -8.61 0.38 -23.02
CA TYR A 253 -9.47 1.46 -23.48
C TYR A 253 -9.16 2.77 -22.72
N THR A 254 -9.74 3.89 -23.18
CA THR A 254 -9.64 5.17 -22.47
C THR A 254 -10.97 5.92 -22.47
N GLY A 255 -11.27 6.54 -21.33
CA GLY A 255 -12.45 7.36 -21.11
C GLY A 255 -13.76 6.66 -21.47
N ALA A 256 -14.63 7.36 -22.21
CA ALA A 256 -15.98 6.88 -22.52
C ALA A 256 -16.00 5.49 -23.23
N SER A 257 -14.96 5.15 -23.99
CA SER A 257 -14.87 3.83 -24.64
C SER A 257 -14.70 2.69 -23.63
N GLY A 258 -13.92 2.93 -22.56
CA GLY A 258 -13.73 1.97 -21.48
C GLY A 258 -14.99 1.84 -20.63
N LEU A 259 -15.67 2.96 -20.33
CA LEU A 259 -16.95 2.91 -19.61
C LEU A 259 -18.03 2.17 -20.41
N ALA A 260 -18.04 2.30 -21.74
CA ALA A 260 -18.93 1.52 -22.61
C ALA A 260 -18.61 0.02 -22.60
N ALA A 261 -17.32 -0.35 -22.55
CA ALA A 261 -16.90 -1.75 -22.39
C ALA A 261 -17.33 -2.31 -21.02
N MET A 262 -17.20 -1.52 -19.95
CA MET A 262 -17.69 -1.88 -18.61
C MET A 262 -19.20 -2.12 -18.59
N ALA A 263 -19.99 -1.33 -19.34
CA ALA A 263 -21.45 -1.49 -19.43
C ALA A 263 -21.90 -2.80 -20.09
N ALA A 264 -21.00 -3.48 -20.82
CA ALA A 264 -21.27 -4.79 -21.40
C ALA A 264 -20.97 -5.95 -20.43
N LEU A 265 -20.32 -5.68 -19.30
CA LEU A 265 -20.03 -6.68 -18.27
C LEU A 265 -21.28 -7.05 -17.48
N THR A 266 -21.29 -8.26 -16.94
CA THR A 266 -22.34 -8.70 -16.03
C THR A 266 -22.25 -7.98 -14.68
N THR A 267 -23.39 -7.75 -14.03
CA THR A 267 -23.40 -7.37 -12.61
C THR A 267 -22.62 -8.40 -11.80
N ASN A 268 -21.92 -7.93 -10.77
CA ASN A 268 -20.96 -8.66 -9.97
C ASN A 268 -19.67 -9.07 -10.70
N THR A 269 -19.37 -8.49 -11.86
CA THR A 269 -18.02 -8.61 -12.41
C THR A 269 -17.02 -7.89 -11.48
N PRO A 270 -15.91 -8.54 -11.10
CA PRO A 270 -14.85 -7.93 -10.31
C PRO A 270 -14.28 -6.67 -10.96
N VAL A 271 -14.05 -5.64 -10.16
CA VAL A 271 -13.47 -4.36 -10.58
C VAL A 271 -12.46 -3.85 -9.56
N ALA A 272 -11.44 -3.13 -10.05
CA ALA A 272 -10.47 -2.41 -9.24
C ALA A 272 -10.20 -1.05 -9.87
N ALA A 273 -10.44 0.02 -9.12
CA ALA A 273 -10.12 1.39 -9.51
C ALA A 273 -8.86 1.85 -8.77
N TYR A 274 -7.94 2.49 -9.49
CA TYR A 274 -6.81 3.21 -8.93
C TYR A 274 -7.03 4.70 -9.12
N GLY A 275 -6.78 5.50 -8.08
CA GLY A 275 -7.07 6.92 -8.08
C GLY A 275 -7.10 7.50 -6.69
N THR A 276 -8.03 8.41 -6.41
CA THR A 276 -8.11 9.13 -5.13
C THR A 276 -9.52 9.14 -4.58
N LEU A 277 -9.65 9.09 -3.25
CA LEU A 277 -10.95 9.29 -2.60
C LEU A 277 -11.44 10.71 -2.86
N GLY A 278 -12.72 10.83 -3.22
CA GLY A 278 -13.34 12.07 -3.65
C GLY A 278 -14.44 12.53 -2.70
N ASP A 279 -15.60 12.84 -3.28
CA ASP A 279 -16.74 13.40 -2.55
C ASP A 279 -17.23 12.50 -1.39
N MET A 280 -17.28 13.04 -0.18
CA MET A 280 -17.80 12.36 1.01
C MET A 280 -19.14 12.96 1.49
N SER A 281 -19.77 13.82 0.69
CA SER A 281 -20.97 14.56 1.08
C SER A 281 -22.24 13.70 1.16
N GLY A 282 -22.27 12.54 0.50
CA GLY A 282 -23.39 11.60 0.48
C GLY A 282 -23.12 10.28 1.21
N ILE A 283 -24.09 9.36 1.14
CA ILE A 283 -24.01 8.01 1.73
C ILE A 283 -23.14 7.03 0.92
N THR A 284 -22.85 7.36 -0.33
CA THR A 284 -21.96 6.59 -1.19
C THR A 284 -20.74 7.47 -1.45
N PRO A 285 -19.56 7.17 -0.89
CA PRO A 285 -18.37 7.95 -1.13
C PRO A 285 -18.00 7.91 -2.61
N GLY A 286 -17.56 9.05 -3.14
CA GLY A 286 -16.99 9.20 -4.45
C GLY A 286 -15.53 8.76 -4.49
N PHE A 287 -15.12 8.17 -5.60
CA PHE A 287 -13.74 7.80 -5.90
C PHE A 287 -13.43 8.27 -7.32
N HIS A 288 -12.34 9.03 -7.50
CA HIS A 288 -11.93 9.54 -8.81
C HIS A 288 -10.88 8.59 -9.40
N ALA A 289 -11.23 7.86 -10.46
CA ALA A 289 -10.35 6.86 -11.04
C ALA A 289 -9.44 7.43 -12.14
N THR A 290 -8.16 7.11 -12.04
CA THR A 290 -7.15 7.30 -13.09
C THR A 290 -6.99 6.05 -13.94
N ALA A 291 -7.19 4.86 -13.34
CA ALA A 291 -7.20 3.58 -14.02
C ALA A 291 -8.27 2.65 -13.43
N VAL A 292 -8.89 1.83 -14.29
CA VAL A 292 -9.88 0.82 -13.91
C VAL A 292 -9.55 -0.52 -14.55
N TYR A 293 -9.52 -1.59 -13.76
CA TYR A 293 -9.35 -2.96 -14.23
C TYR A 293 -10.61 -3.74 -13.94
N ALA A 294 -11.03 -4.60 -14.87
CA ALA A 294 -12.26 -5.36 -14.72
C ALA A 294 -12.21 -6.77 -15.33
N GLY A 295 -13.02 -7.66 -14.77
CA GLY A 295 -13.18 -9.02 -15.25
C GLY A 295 -11.91 -9.85 -15.08
N THR A 296 -11.48 -10.49 -16.16
CA THR A 296 -10.35 -11.42 -16.21
C THR A 296 -8.98 -10.75 -16.07
N SER A 297 -8.94 -9.42 -16.05
CA SER A 297 -7.74 -8.65 -15.67
C SER A 297 -7.51 -8.62 -14.16
N LEU A 298 -8.36 -9.27 -13.35
CA LEU A 298 -8.23 -9.40 -11.91
C LEU A 298 -8.22 -10.88 -11.48
N GLU A 299 -7.58 -11.15 -10.36
CA GLU A 299 -7.18 -12.47 -9.86
C GLU A 299 -8.30 -13.41 -9.37
N THR A 300 -9.54 -12.99 -9.55
CA THR A 300 -10.73 -13.76 -9.14
C THR A 300 -11.10 -14.86 -10.14
N LEU A 301 -10.72 -14.73 -11.41
CA LEU A 301 -11.16 -15.61 -12.50
C LEU A 301 -10.07 -16.51 -13.08
N ALA A 302 -8.80 -16.19 -12.82
CA ALA A 302 -7.62 -16.98 -13.18
C ALA A 302 -6.61 -16.94 -12.02
N ASP A 303 -5.61 -17.82 -12.02
CA ASP A 303 -4.50 -17.69 -11.07
C ASP A 303 -3.60 -16.56 -11.54
N HIS A 304 -3.06 -15.74 -10.64
CA HIS A 304 -2.16 -14.64 -10.96
C HIS A 304 -0.86 -14.76 -10.18
N VAL A 305 0.25 -14.41 -10.82
CA VAL A 305 1.54 -14.19 -10.16
C VAL A 305 1.98 -12.77 -10.42
N THR A 306 2.23 -12.01 -9.35
CA THR A 306 2.85 -10.69 -9.42
C THR A 306 4.28 -10.73 -8.89
N GLY A 307 5.16 -9.86 -9.40
CA GLY A 307 6.55 -9.74 -8.93
C GLY A 307 7.46 -9.12 -9.99
N VAL A 308 8.78 -9.18 -9.77
CA VAL A 308 9.78 -8.61 -10.68
C VAL A 308 10.48 -9.71 -11.47
N VAL A 309 10.62 -9.59 -12.79
CA VAL A 309 11.41 -10.53 -13.59
C VAL A 309 12.89 -10.44 -13.19
N SER A 310 13.41 -11.48 -12.56
CA SER A 310 14.82 -11.56 -12.16
C SER A 310 15.70 -12.24 -13.21
N ALA A 311 15.13 -13.12 -14.04
CA ALA A 311 15.82 -13.77 -15.13
C ALA A 311 14.83 -14.16 -16.23
N ARG A 312 15.34 -14.30 -17.46
CA ARG A 312 14.57 -14.79 -18.60
C ARG A 312 15.41 -15.75 -19.44
N SER A 313 14.79 -16.84 -19.88
CA SER A 313 15.34 -17.78 -20.84
C SER A 313 14.23 -18.20 -21.82
N GLY A 314 14.30 -17.69 -23.05
CA GLY A 314 13.23 -17.88 -24.04
C GLY A 314 11.89 -17.32 -23.53
N ASN A 315 10.91 -18.20 -23.34
CA ASN A 315 9.58 -17.87 -22.83
C ASN A 315 9.41 -18.15 -21.33
N THR A 316 10.46 -18.61 -20.66
CA THR A 316 10.43 -18.88 -19.22
C THR A 316 11.05 -17.70 -18.48
N LEU A 317 10.28 -17.16 -17.53
CA LEU A 317 10.68 -16.09 -16.62
C LEU A 317 10.92 -16.68 -15.23
N THR A 318 11.92 -16.16 -14.54
CA THR A 318 12.01 -16.28 -13.09
C THR A 318 11.48 -14.98 -12.49
N VAL A 319 10.30 -15.03 -11.88
CA VAL A 319 9.68 -13.89 -11.21
C VAL A 319 10.06 -13.94 -9.74
N ARG A 320 10.74 -12.90 -9.25
CA ARG A 320 11.23 -12.76 -7.86
C ARG A 320 10.24 -11.97 -7.02
N GLY A 321 10.16 -12.31 -5.74
CA GLY A 321 9.16 -11.74 -4.82
C GLY A 321 7.75 -12.06 -5.30
N ALA A 322 7.54 -13.31 -5.68
CA ALA A 322 6.35 -13.75 -6.38
C ALA A 322 5.18 -13.87 -5.41
N HIS A 323 4.14 -13.07 -5.64
CA HIS A 323 2.87 -13.18 -4.93
C HIS A 323 1.88 -13.95 -5.80
N LEU A 324 1.43 -15.11 -5.31
CA LEU A 324 0.42 -15.94 -5.93
C LEU A 324 -0.96 -15.52 -5.41
N PHE A 325 -1.86 -15.24 -6.34
CA PHE A 325 -3.29 -15.19 -6.08
C PHE A 325 -3.97 -16.33 -6.85
N GLN A 326 -4.72 -17.16 -6.14
CA GLN A 326 -5.44 -18.27 -6.74
C GLN A 326 -6.86 -17.85 -7.09
N ARG A 327 -7.34 -18.31 -8.25
CA ARG A 327 -8.75 -18.18 -8.60
C ARG A 327 -9.62 -18.91 -7.57
N LEU A 328 -10.85 -18.43 -7.41
CA LEU A 328 -11.80 -19.04 -6.48
C LEU A 328 -11.97 -20.55 -6.75
N GLY A 329 -11.74 -21.37 -5.74
CA GLY A 329 -11.89 -22.82 -5.80
C GLY A 329 -10.71 -23.59 -6.43
N ALA A 330 -9.60 -22.92 -6.78
CA ALA A 330 -8.36 -23.61 -7.10
C ALA A 330 -7.70 -24.22 -5.85
N ALA A 331 -6.83 -25.22 -6.07
CA ALA A 331 -6.16 -25.96 -5.01
C ALA A 331 -4.68 -26.24 -5.32
N CYS A 332 -4.02 -25.34 -6.08
CA CYS A 332 -2.62 -25.56 -6.46
C CYS A 332 -1.64 -25.31 -5.30
N ALA A 333 -2.07 -24.57 -4.26
CA ALA A 333 -1.27 -24.19 -3.10
C ALA A 333 -2.08 -24.39 -1.82
N ALA A 334 -1.38 -24.49 -0.68
CA ALA A 334 -2.03 -24.67 0.63
C ALA A 334 -2.86 -23.45 1.05
N TYR A 335 -2.50 -22.27 0.55
CA TYR A 335 -3.22 -21.02 0.77
C TYR A 335 -3.56 -20.37 -0.58
N PRO A 336 -4.79 -19.83 -0.73
CA PRO A 336 -5.25 -19.21 -1.97
C PRO A 336 -4.52 -17.91 -2.30
N ASP A 337 -3.76 -17.40 -1.36
CA ASP A 337 -2.93 -16.22 -1.46
C ASP A 337 -1.61 -16.62 -0.78
N ALA A 338 -0.47 -16.45 -1.44
CA ALA A 338 0.83 -16.91 -0.91
C ALA A 338 2.02 -16.15 -1.51
N PHE A 339 3.06 -15.94 -0.71
CA PHE A 339 4.31 -15.31 -1.15
C PHE A 339 5.45 -16.31 -1.29
N TYR A 340 6.25 -16.16 -2.34
CA TYR A 340 7.40 -17.00 -2.66
C TYR A 340 8.59 -16.12 -3.02
N ASN A 341 9.81 -16.55 -2.65
CA ASN A 341 11.02 -15.83 -3.10
C ASN A 341 11.11 -15.81 -4.65
N ASN A 342 10.75 -16.92 -5.31
CA ASN A 342 10.68 -16.97 -6.77
C ASN A 342 9.51 -17.84 -7.26
N ALA A 343 9.02 -17.53 -8.45
CA ALA A 343 8.15 -18.35 -9.28
C ALA A 343 8.73 -18.55 -10.67
N THR A 344 8.50 -19.71 -11.28
CA THR A 344 8.81 -19.97 -12.69
C THR A 344 7.56 -19.72 -13.53
N VAL A 345 7.59 -18.72 -14.39
CA VAL A 345 6.43 -18.36 -15.23
C VAL A 345 6.75 -18.70 -16.68
N THR A 346 5.91 -19.51 -17.33
CA THR A 346 6.03 -19.81 -18.77
C THR A 346 5.02 -18.97 -19.54
N ILE A 347 5.50 -18.08 -20.40
CA ILE A 347 4.66 -17.20 -21.20
C ILE A 347 4.26 -17.88 -22.51
N GLY A 348 2.96 -17.98 -22.76
CA GLY A 348 2.42 -18.47 -24.02
C GLY A 348 2.61 -17.47 -25.16
N SER A 349 2.66 -17.97 -26.41
CA SER A 349 2.70 -17.10 -27.58
C SER A 349 1.40 -16.31 -27.80
N ALA A 350 0.28 -16.79 -27.23
CA ALA A 350 -1.02 -16.13 -27.28
C ALA A 350 -1.32 -15.26 -26.05
N THR A 351 -0.39 -15.17 -25.09
CA THR A 351 -0.55 -14.29 -23.91
C THR A 351 -0.62 -12.84 -24.39
N THR A 352 -1.71 -12.16 -24.05
CA THR A 352 -1.85 -10.73 -24.36
C THR A 352 -0.98 -9.94 -23.41
N VAL A 353 -0.29 -8.91 -23.92
CA VAL A 353 0.57 -8.05 -23.11
C VAL A 353 0.01 -6.64 -23.14
N SER A 354 -0.12 -6.04 -21.97
CA SER A 354 -0.61 -4.67 -21.79
C SER A 354 0.26 -3.94 -20.77
N GLU A 355 0.23 -2.62 -20.78
CA GLU A 355 0.89 -1.78 -19.78
C GLU A 355 -0.17 -1.14 -18.90
N ASP A 356 0.05 -1.19 -17.59
CA ASP A 356 -0.91 -0.68 -16.62
C ASP A 356 -0.95 0.85 -16.67
N GLY A 357 -2.15 1.41 -16.82
CA GLY A 357 -2.38 2.86 -16.88
C GLY A 357 -2.01 3.51 -18.22
N VAL A 358 -1.49 2.77 -19.21
CA VAL A 358 -0.98 3.32 -20.46
C VAL A 358 -1.58 2.62 -21.67
N MET A 359 -2.03 3.40 -22.66
CA MET A 359 -2.50 2.89 -23.95
C MET A 359 -1.34 2.51 -24.88
N ALA A 360 -0.50 1.57 -24.43
CA ALA A 360 0.61 1.06 -25.21
C ALA A 360 0.12 0.16 -26.36
N THR A 361 0.80 0.24 -27.50
CA THR A 361 0.48 -0.58 -28.69
C THR A 361 1.65 -1.45 -29.09
N GLY A 362 1.38 -2.61 -29.70
CA GLY A 362 2.44 -3.49 -30.22
C GLY A 362 3.20 -4.27 -29.15
N LEU A 363 2.68 -4.32 -27.93
CA LEU A 363 3.24 -5.15 -26.86
C LEU A 363 3.03 -6.64 -27.19
N THR A 364 4.07 -7.42 -26.93
CA THR A 364 4.08 -8.87 -27.15
C THR A 364 4.79 -9.54 -25.97
N PRO A 365 4.77 -10.88 -25.87
CA PRO A 365 5.61 -11.59 -24.90
C PRO A 365 7.10 -11.21 -24.92
N ALA A 366 7.63 -10.67 -26.03
CA ALA A 366 9.01 -10.19 -26.10
C ALA A 366 9.24 -8.83 -25.38
N SER A 367 8.17 -8.08 -25.09
CA SER A 367 8.21 -6.82 -24.35
C SER A 367 8.58 -7.00 -22.88
N ILE A 368 8.44 -8.21 -22.32
CA ILE A 368 8.79 -8.50 -20.92
C ILE A 368 10.30 -8.70 -20.79
N SER A 369 10.99 -7.93 -19.95
CA SER A 369 12.44 -8.04 -19.78
C SER A 369 12.86 -8.13 -18.32
N VAL A 370 14.14 -8.35 -18.07
CA VAL A 370 14.70 -8.49 -16.72
C VAL A 370 14.68 -7.14 -16.02
N GLY A 371 14.06 -7.10 -14.84
CA GLY A 371 13.80 -5.91 -14.04
C GLY A 371 12.34 -5.44 -14.09
N GLN A 372 11.53 -6.01 -14.98
CA GLN A 372 10.14 -5.59 -15.17
C GLN A 372 9.25 -6.12 -14.04
N GLN A 373 8.53 -5.23 -13.35
CA GLN A 373 7.39 -5.58 -12.50
C GLN A 373 6.20 -5.98 -13.39
N LEU A 374 5.54 -7.08 -13.07
CA LEU A 374 4.36 -7.51 -13.81
C LEU A 374 3.37 -8.30 -12.96
N ASP A 375 2.18 -8.45 -13.51
CA ASP A 375 1.15 -9.39 -13.10
C ASP A 375 0.85 -10.32 -14.29
N VAL A 376 0.93 -11.64 -14.09
CA VAL A 376 0.65 -12.64 -15.12
C VAL A 376 -0.49 -13.53 -14.68
N SER A 377 -1.51 -13.67 -15.52
CA SER A 377 -2.55 -14.68 -15.33
C SER A 377 -2.16 -16.02 -15.97
N GLY A 378 -2.59 -17.11 -15.35
CA GLY A 378 -2.25 -18.46 -15.80
C GLY A 378 -2.92 -19.56 -14.99
N GLN A 379 -2.31 -20.74 -15.04
CA GLN A 379 -2.62 -21.88 -14.18
C GLN A 379 -1.41 -22.17 -13.30
N CYS A 380 -1.59 -22.12 -11.99
CA CYS A 380 -0.49 -22.37 -11.08
C CYS A 380 -0.30 -23.86 -10.79
N SER A 381 0.93 -24.23 -10.43
CA SER A 381 1.28 -25.55 -9.91
C SER A 381 2.43 -25.45 -8.91
N LEU A 382 2.49 -26.38 -7.98
CA LEU A 382 3.61 -26.59 -7.07
C LEU A 382 4.28 -27.92 -7.36
N ASP A 383 5.61 -27.93 -7.39
CA ASP A 383 6.36 -29.19 -7.39
C ASP A 383 6.43 -29.81 -5.97
N SER A 384 7.04 -30.99 -5.86
CA SER A 384 7.18 -31.69 -4.57
C SER A 384 8.06 -30.97 -3.55
N ALA A 385 8.86 -29.99 -3.98
CA ALA A 385 9.69 -29.14 -3.12
C ALA A 385 8.98 -27.83 -2.74
N GLY A 386 7.76 -27.60 -3.24
CA GLY A 386 6.99 -26.39 -2.99
C GLY A 386 7.39 -25.20 -3.87
N ASN A 387 8.11 -25.42 -4.97
CA ASN A 387 8.44 -24.34 -5.91
C ASN A 387 7.22 -24.01 -6.78
N LEU A 388 6.91 -22.72 -6.87
CA LEU A 388 5.81 -22.20 -7.66
C LEU A 388 6.14 -22.14 -9.15
N SER A 389 5.24 -22.67 -9.96
CA SER A 389 5.21 -22.46 -11.41
C SER A 389 3.85 -21.92 -11.86
N LEU A 390 3.84 -21.05 -12.87
CA LEU A 390 2.63 -20.55 -13.52
C LEU A 390 2.75 -20.78 -15.03
N ASP A 391 1.78 -21.46 -15.62
CA ASP A 391 1.65 -21.61 -17.07
C ASP A 391 0.64 -20.60 -17.61
N ALA A 392 1.14 -19.63 -18.39
CA ALA A 392 0.34 -18.59 -19.05
C ALA A 392 0.02 -18.91 -20.52
N ALA A 393 0.09 -20.18 -20.93
CA ALA A 393 -0.30 -20.61 -22.29
C ALA A 393 -1.82 -20.67 -22.49
N THR A 394 -2.57 -21.06 -21.45
CA THR A 394 -4.04 -21.16 -21.50
C THR A 394 -4.66 -20.80 -20.16
N CYS A 395 -5.54 -19.80 -20.14
CA CYS A 395 -6.30 -19.42 -18.96
C CYS A 395 -7.72 -19.99 -19.05
N MET A 396 -8.34 -20.22 -17.90
CA MET A 396 -9.66 -20.87 -17.83
C MET A 396 -10.59 -20.05 -16.95
N VAL A 397 -11.61 -19.45 -17.57
CA VAL A 397 -12.61 -18.62 -16.90
C VAL A 397 -13.96 -19.32 -16.99
N GLY A 398 -14.50 -19.78 -15.86
CA GLY A 398 -15.75 -20.54 -15.84
C GLY A 398 -15.73 -21.81 -16.70
N GLY A 399 -14.56 -22.42 -16.89
CA GLY A 399 -14.39 -23.59 -17.76
C GLY A 399 -14.20 -23.25 -19.25
N THR A 400 -14.19 -21.98 -19.63
CA THR A 400 -13.95 -21.52 -21.00
C THR A 400 -12.47 -21.13 -21.17
N PRO A 401 -11.79 -21.65 -22.20
CA PRO A 401 -10.45 -21.18 -22.56
C PRO A 401 -10.47 -19.70 -22.94
N THR A 402 -9.70 -18.90 -22.21
CA THR A 402 -9.54 -17.46 -22.43
C THR A 402 -8.04 -17.17 -22.59
N PRO A 403 -7.64 -16.21 -23.44
CA PRO A 403 -6.24 -15.77 -23.48
C PRO A 403 -5.76 -15.34 -22.09
N CYS A 404 -4.58 -15.81 -21.69
CA CYS A 404 -3.91 -15.28 -20.52
C CYS A 404 -3.39 -13.87 -20.79
N GLN A 405 -3.13 -13.14 -19.72
CA GLN A 405 -2.72 -11.74 -19.74
C GLN A 405 -1.40 -11.60 -18.99
N ALA A 406 -0.52 -10.76 -19.50
CA ALA A 406 0.63 -10.24 -18.78
C ALA A 406 0.53 -8.71 -18.76
N ARG A 407 0.33 -8.14 -17.58
CA ARG A 407 0.23 -6.71 -17.35
C ARG A 407 1.57 -6.20 -16.84
N LEU A 408 2.20 -5.31 -17.60
CA LEU A 408 3.43 -4.64 -17.22
C LEU A 408 3.06 -3.49 -16.29
N ALA A 409 3.53 -3.54 -15.05
CA ALA A 409 3.38 -2.43 -14.11
C ALA A 409 4.65 -1.56 -14.11
N SER A 410 4.53 -0.30 -13.68
CA SER A 410 5.70 0.55 -13.49
C SER A 410 6.70 -0.14 -12.56
N SER A 411 7.95 -0.22 -13.00
CA SER A 411 9.06 -0.73 -12.21
C SER A 411 9.77 0.44 -11.55
N ARG A 412 10.13 0.30 -10.28
CA ARG A 412 10.91 1.30 -9.56
C ARG A 412 12.38 0.92 -9.51
N ILE A 413 13.25 1.87 -9.79
CA ILE A 413 14.69 1.74 -9.68
C ILE A 413 15.20 2.80 -8.72
N TRP A 414 16.04 2.38 -7.79
CA TRP A 414 16.88 3.30 -7.03
C TRP A 414 18.31 3.19 -7.51
N GLY A 415 18.97 4.31 -7.76
CA GLY A 415 20.35 4.33 -8.21
C GLY A 415 21.03 5.66 -7.94
N THR A 416 22.36 5.65 -7.89
CA THR A 416 23.14 6.88 -7.84
C THR A 416 23.43 7.36 -9.26
N LEU A 417 23.26 8.66 -9.50
CA LEU A 417 23.46 9.24 -10.82
C LEU A 417 24.97 9.32 -11.14
N SER A 418 25.43 8.54 -12.11
CA SER A 418 26.81 8.52 -12.55
C SER A 418 27.10 9.64 -13.56
N SER A 419 26.18 9.85 -14.52
CA SER A 419 26.25 10.92 -15.52
C SER A 419 24.88 11.16 -16.15
N ALA A 420 24.64 12.37 -16.66
CA ALA A 420 23.44 12.68 -17.44
C ALA A 420 23.71 13.69 -18.57
N THR A 421 22.89 13.57 -19.61
CA THR A 421 22.72 14.53 -20.70
C THR A 421 21.20 14.68 -20.95
N PRO A 422 20.73 15.74 -21.61
CA PRO A 422 19.30 15.87 -21.92
C PRO A 422 18.75 14.61 -22.60
N GLY A 423 17.73 13.99 -22.00
CA GLY A 423 17.10 12.75 -22.48
C GLY A 423 17.81 11.44 -22.15
N SER A 424 18.94 11.47 -21.41
CA SER A 424 19.62 10.24 -20.97
C SER A 424 20.35 10.40 -19.64
N ALA A 425 20.22 9.38 -18.79
CA ALA A 425 20.97 9.24 -17.55
C ALA A 425 21.65 7.87 -17.50
N VAL A 426 22.76 7.79 -16.78
CA VAL A 426 23.45 6.54 -16.44
C VAL A 426 23.47 6.41 -14.93
N LEU A 427 22.95 5.29 -14.43
CA LEU A 427 22.85 5.03 -13.00
C LEU A 427 23.79 3.89 -12.58
N ASP A 428 24.35 3.99 -11.39
CA ASP A 428 24.75 2.82 -10.61
C ASP A 428 23.55 2.38 -9.77
N VAL A 429 22.90 1.30 -10.18
CA VAL A 429 21.63 0.82 -9.62
C VAL A 429 21.87 0.16 -8.27
N LEU A 430 21.10 0.58 -7.27
CA LEU A 430 21.09 0.03 -5.92
C LEU A 430 19.97 -1.00 -5.74
N THR A 431 18.78 -0.75 -6.29
CA THR A 431 17.68 -1.72 -6.32
C THR A 431 16.82 -1.61 -7.57
N ILE A 432 16.21 -2.74 -7.96
CA ILE A 432 15.10 -2.81 -8.92
C ILE A 432 13.93 -3.46 -8.19
N GLY A 433 12.81 -2.75 -8.09
CA GLY A 433 11.81 -2.98 -7.06
C GLY A 433 12.48 -2.94 -5.68
N ASN A 434 12.26 -4.01 -4.91
CA ASN A 434 12.82 -4.16 -3.57
C ASN A 434 14.13 -4.99 -3.52
N PHE A 435 14.72 -5.33 -4.68
CA PHE A 435 15.82 -6.28 -4.76
C PHE A 435 17.11 -5.64 -5.29
N ALA A 436 18.24 -6.00 -4.68
CA ALA A 436 19.56 -5.57 -5.14
C ALA A 436 19.92 -6.20 -6.50
N PRO A 437 20.70 -5.53 -7.37
CA PRO A 437 21.05 -6.00 -8.70
C PRO A 437 21.68 -7.40 -8.76
N GLY A 438 22.41 -7.80 -7.71
CA GLY A 438 23.00 -9.14 -7.64
C GLY A 438 21.97 -10.29 -7.67
N GLY A 439 20.70 -9.99 -7.42
CA GLY A 439 19.59 -10.94 -7.55
C GLY A 439 19.05 -11.12 -8.97
N PHE A 440 19.62 -10.44 -9.97
CA PHE A 440 19.14 -10.40 -11.36
C PHE A 440 20.17 -10.97 -12.35
N ASN A 441 19.68 -11.60 -13.41
CA ASN A 441 20.48 -12.09 -14.52
C ASN A 441 20.10 -11.34 -15.81
N PHE A 442 20.91 -10.35 -16.19
CA PHE A 442 20.68 -9.49 -17.36
C PHE A 442 21.12 -10.12 -18.69
N THR A 443 21.50 -11.40 -18.71
CA THR A 443 21.88 -12.08 -19.95
C THR A 443 20.76 -12.02 -20.99
N GLY A 444 21.10 -11.60 -22.21
CA GLY A 444 20.15 -11.54 -23.33
C GLY A 444 19.27 -10.28 -23.37
N THR A 445 19.42 -9.35 -22.43
CA THR A 445 18.64 -8.09 -22.42
C THR A 445 18.94 -7.16 -23.60
N GLY A 446 20.12 -7.27 -24.23
CA GLY A 446 20.52 -6.42 -25.35
C GLY A 446 21.96 -6.57 -25.79
N THR A 447 22.44 -5.66 -26.65
CA THR A 447 23.85 -5.56 -27.08
C THR A 447 24.32 -4.10 -27.10
N PRO A 448 25.14 -3.66 -26.11
CA PRO A 448 25.56 -4.41 -24.93
C PRO A 448 24.36 -4.81 -24.05
N MET A 449 24.52 -5.86 -23.26
CA MET A 449 23.52 -6.21 -22.25
C MET A 449 23.46 -5.14 -21.16
N ALA A 450 22.29 -5.01 -20.53
CA ALA A 450 22.10 -4.09 -19.41
C ALA A 450 23.11 -4.37 -18.30
N ALA A 451 23.75 -3.32 -17.79
CA ALA A 451 24.78 -3.40 -16.78
C ALA A 451 24.37 -2.54 -15.58
N PRO A 452 24.07 -3.11 -14.40
CA PRO A 452 23.57 -2.34 -13.25
C PRO A 452 24.47 -1.19 -12.80
N ALA A 453 25.80 -1.34 -12.92
CA ALA A 453 26.75 -0.29 -12.56
C ALA A 453 26.89 0.84 -13.61
N ALA A 454 26.23 0.68 -14.77
CA ALA A 454 26.22 1.63 -15.88
C ALA A 454 24.87 1.58 -16.61
N TYR A 455 23.79 1.54 -15.83
CA TYR A 455 22.45 1.25 -16.32
C TYR A 455 21.91 2.45 -17.10
N ALA A 456 21.61 2.24 -18.37
CA ALA A 456 21.26 3.29 -19.31
C ALA A 456 19.76 3.61 -19.24
N VAL A 457 19.42 4.79 -18.75
CA VAL A 457 18.06 5.26 -18.62
C VAL A 457 17.76 6.30 -19.70
N ASN A 458 16.72 6.05 -20.49
CA ASN A 458 16.10 7.07 -21.32
C ASN A 458 15.17 7.91 -20.44
N THR A 459 15.50 9.18 -20.29
CA THR A 459 14.76 10.13 -19.45
C THR A 459 13.74 10.95 -20.25
N GLY A 460 13.69 10.77 -21.57
CA GLY A 460 12.76 11.48 -22.46
C GLY A 460 12.99 12.99 -22.41
N THR A 461 12.01 13.72 -21.87
CA THR A 461 12.09 15.18 -21.69
C THR A 461 12.62 15.60 -20.32
N LEU A 462 12.85 14.66 -19.41
CA LEU A 462 13.45 14.93 -18.08
C LEU A 462 14.97 15.10 -18.25
N ASP A 463 15.55 16.12 -17.60
CA ASP A 463 16.97 16.47 -17.72
C ASP A 463 17.63 16.58 -16.35
N GLU A 464 18.44 15.58 -16.03
CA GLU A 464 19.19 15.48 -14.76
C GLU A 464 20.63 16.01 -14.86
N SER A 465 21.03 16.60 -16.00
CA SER A 465 22.41 17.05 -16.22
C SER A 465 22.84 18.15 -15.24
N GLY A 466 21.90 18.95 -14.75
CA GLY A 466 22.15 20.01 -13.76
C GLY A 466 22.52 19.50 -12.36
N VAL A 467 22.21 18.24 -12.03
CA VAL A 467 22.45 17.65 -10.69
C VAL A 467 23.50 16.53 -10.71
N ALA A 468 23.93 16.07 -11.89
CA ALA A 468 24.84 14.93 -12.05
C ALA A 468 26.17 15.06 -11.28
N ALA A 469 26.73 16.27 -11.16
CA ALA A 469 28.00 16.49 -10.46
C ALA A 469 27.96 16.16 -8.95
N ALA A 470 26.78 16.12 -8.35
CA ALA A 470 26.60 15.77 -6.94
C ALA A 470 26.38 14.26 -6.72
N HIS A 471 26.34 13.46 -7.80
CA HIS A 471 26.00 12.04 -7.77
C HIS A 471 24.76 11.72 -6.91
N PRO A 472 23.63 12.44 -7.09
CA PRO A 472 22.48 12.27 -6.23
C PRO A 472 21.91 10.86 -6.32
N LEU A 473 21.33 10.40 -5.21
CA LEU A 473 20.42 9.27 -5.22
C LEU A 473 19.15 9.66 -5.96
N LEU A 474 18.73 8.83 -6.92
CA LEU A 474 17.51 8.99 -7.68
C LEU A 474 16.56 7.81 -7.43
N GLN A 475 15.28 8.13 -7.31
CA GLN A 475 14.18 7.20 -7.54
C GLN A 475 13.68 7.40 -8.97
N VAL A 476 13.60 6.32 -9.74
CA VAL A 476 13.16 6.33 -11.13
C VAL A 476 12.05 5.32 -11.31
N ASP A 477 10.89 5.78 -11.78
CA ASP A 477 9.74 4.93 -12.10
C ASP A 477 9.58 4.87 -13.63
N GLY A 478 9.15 3.73 -14.17
CA GLY A 478 9.00 3.54 -15.62
C GLY A 478 8.94 2.08 -16.07
N ILE A 479 9.30 1.84 -17.34
CA ILE A 479 9.19 0.51 -17.97
C ILE A 479 10.56 0.05 -18.48
N VAL A 480 10.86 -1.24 -18.32
CA VAL A 480 12.10 -1.84 -18.83
C VAL A 480 12.01 -2.01 -20.34
N SER A 481 13.10 -1.77 -21.05
CA SER A 481 13.17 -2.03 -22.49
C SER A 481 12.86 -3.49 -22.82
N PRO A 482 12.19 -3.77 -23.96
CA PRO A 482 11.91 -5.13 -24.42
C PRO A 482 13.15 -6.03 -24.41
N PHE A 483 12.94 -7.33 -24.20
CA PHE A 483 14.06 -8.27 -24.11
C PHE A 483 14.83 -8.33 -25.43
N GLY A 484 16.15 -8.09 -25.35
CA GLY A 484 17.04 -8.02 -26.50
C GLY A 484 17.15 -6.63 -27.14
N ALA A 485 16.42 -5.63 -26.62
CA ALA A 485 16.40 -4.27 -27.18
C ALA A 485 17.31 -3.27 -26.46
N ALA A 486 17.93 -3.65 -25.34
CA ALA A 486 18.86 -2.75 -24.65
C ALA A 486 20.13 -2.48 -25.50
N PRO A 487 20.75 -1.29 -25.40
CA PRO A 487 20.31 -0.08 -24.66
C PRO A 487 19.31 0.82 -25.46
N PRO A 488 18.56 1.74 -24.80
CA PRO A 488 18.54 1.99 -23.34
C PRO A 488 17.99 0.78 -22.59
N ASP A 489 18.34 0.66 -21.31
CA ASP A 489 17.89 -0.44 -20.45
C ASP A 489 16.47 -0.16 -19.91
N PHE A 490 16.14 1.12 -19.75
CA PHE A 490 14.93 1.58 -19.07
C PHE A 490 14.39 2.88 -19.67
N HIS A 491 13.06 3.01 -19.69
CA HIS A 491 12.35 4.21 -20.10
C HIS A 491 11.65 4.84 -18.89
N ALA A 492 12.21 5.94 -18.39
CA ALA A 492 11.66 6.63 -17.23
C ALA A 492 10.40 7.41 -17.58
N THR A 493 9.38 7.28 -16.74
CA THR A 493 8.16 8.10 -16.76
C THR A 493 8.17 9.15 -15.65
N ALA A 494 8.89 8.89 -14.55
CA ALA A 494 9.14 9.83 -13.48
C ALA A 494 10.54 9.65 -12.89
N ILE A 495 11.14 10.77 -12.47
CA ILE A 495 12.41 10.82 -11.76
C ILE A 495 12.25 11.76 -10.57
N ALA A 496 12.65 11.30 -9.39
CA ALA A 496 12.69 12.11 -8.17
C ALA A 496 14.08 12.02 -7.52
N LEU A 497 14.57 13.16 -7.03
CA LEU A 497 15.72 13.17 -6.13
C LEU A 497 15.35 12.44 -4.84
N GLY A 498 16.23 11.59 -4.32
CA GLY A 498 16.00 10.91 -3.03
C GLY A 498 15.82 11.89 -1.86
N SER A 499 16.38 13.10 -1.94
CA SER A 499 16.12 14.15 -0.95
C SER A 499 14.74 14.80 -1.05
N ALA A 500 13.95 14.47 -2.08
CA ALA A 500 12.58 14.94 -2.29
C ALA A 500 11.55 13.81 -2.10
N THR A 501 11.99 12.56 -1.99
CA THR A 501 11.17 11.40 -1.64
C THR A 501 11.07 11.27 -0.13
N GLU A 502 10.02 10.64 0.38
CA GLU A 502 9.84 10.39 1.81
C GLU A 502 11.08 9.77 2.47
N GLN A 503 11.46 10.29 3.64
CA GLN A 503 12.54 9.76 4.46
C GLN A 503 11.99 9.27 5.79
N ARG A 504 12.61 8.20 6.30
CA ARG A 504 12.21 7.58 7.57
C ARG A 504 13.37 7.59 8.54
N LEU A 505 13.24 8.32 9.63
CA LEU A 505 14.15 8.25 10.77
C LEU A 505 13.69 7.12 11.69
N VAL A 506 14.59 6.18 12.00
CA VAL A 506 14.32 5.07 12.91
C VAL A 506 15.40 5.02 13.98
N VAL A 507 14.99 5.01 15.24
CA VAL A 507 15.89 4.75 16.38
C VAL A 507 15.29 3.64 17.23
N GLU A 508 16.10 2.63 17.51
CA GLU A 508 15.75 1.52 18.37
C GLU A 508 16.57 1.55 19.67
N TRP A 509 15.91 1.21 20.77
CA TRP A 509 16.55 0.93 22.05
C TRP A 509 16.31 -0.53 22.42
N VAL A 510 17.39 -1.22 22.75
CA VAL A 510 17.42 -2.63 23.13
C VAL A 510 17.39 -2.80 24.65
N ASN A 511 17.58 -4.01 25.16
CA ASN A 511 17.65 -4.32 26.60
C ASN A 511 16.44 -3.85 27.41
N GLY A 512 15.25 -3.89 26.79
CA GLY A 512 14.01 -3.46 27.40
C GLY A 512 13.67 -1.98 27.25
N GLY A 513 14.36 -1.25 26.37
CA GLY A 513 14.05 0.13 26.02
C GLY A 513 14.70 1.17 26.94
N ALA A 514 14.50 2.46 26.62
CA ALA A 514 15.10 3.58 27.32
C ALA A 514 14.05 4.42 28.08
N PRO A 515 14.23 4.66 29.40
CA PRO A 515 13.36 5.56 30.18
C PRO A 515 13.70 7.05 29.97
N SER A 516 14.88 7.37 29.43
CA SER A 516 15.31 8.74 29.11
C SER A 516 16.06 8.76 27.77
N PRO A 517 15.34 8.66 26.63
CA PRO A 517 15.95 8.52 25.31
C PRO A 517 16.35 9.84 24.65
N PHE A 518 15.96 10.99 25.23
CA PHE A 518 16.11 12.30 24.61
C PHE A 518 17.02 13.22 25.44
N ILE A 519 17.88 13.97 24.76
CA ILE A 519 18.59 15.13 25.32
C ILE A 519 17.60 16.27 25.56
N SER A 520 16.63 16.43 24.64
CA SER A 520 15.54 17.38 24.78
C SER A 520 14.27 16.84 24.13
N ALA A 521 13.12 17.04 24.78
CA ALA A 521 11.80 16.75 24.25
C ALA A 521 10.85 17.89 24.62
N SER A 522 10.34 18.62 23.63
CA SER A 522 9.39 19.72 23.84
C SER A 522 8.49 19.92 22.61
N SER A 523 7.59 20.91 22.66
CA SER A 523 6.76 21.26 21.51
C SER A 523 7.55 21.78 20.31
N THR A 524 8.82 22.17 20.47
CA THR A 524 9.69 22.54 19.34
C THR A 524 10.30 21.33 18.63
N GLY A 525 10.32 20.17 19.29
CA GLY A 525 10.86 18.93 18.72
C GLY A 525 11.58 18.04 19.73
N LEU A 526 12.13 16.96 19.21
CA LEU A 526 12.88 15.92 19.93
C LEU A 526 14.34 15.90 19.46
N VAL A 527 15.27 15.68 20.38
CA VAL A 527 16.67 15.39 20.08
C VAL A 527 17.05 14.11 20.81
N VAL A 528 17.41 13.08 20.05
CA VAL A 528 17.76 11.75 20.57
C VAL A 528 19.12 11.80 21.26
N ASP A 529 19.24 11.15 22.42
CA ASP A 529 20.53 10.88 23.06
C ASP A 529 21.20 9.67 22.42
N LEU A 530 22.10 9.92 21.46
CA LEU A 530 22.87 8.88 20.78
C LEU A 530 23.94 8.22 21.68
N ASN A 531 24.15 8.71 22.91
CA ASN A 531 25.02 8.08 23.90
C ASN A 531 24.25 7.26 24.94
N ASN A 532 22.93 7.12 24.78
CA ASN A 532 22.10 6.32 25.67
C ASN A 532 22.64 4.87 25.75
N ALA A 533 22.76 4.34 26.97
CA ALA A 533 23.33 3.01 27.21
C ALA A 533 22.51 1.85 26.61
N ASN A 534 21.22 2.08 26.34
CA ASN A 534 20.32 1.10 25.73
C ASN A 534 20.13 1.34 24.23
N LEU A 535 20.85 2.29 23.60
CA LEU A 535 20.76 2.49 22.15
C LEU A 535 21.15 1.19 21.42
N GLY A 536 20.27 0.77 20.50
CA GLY A 536 20.49 -0.39 19.66
C GLY A 536 21.46 -0.12 18.51
N THR A 537 21.41 -0.98 17.49
CA THR A 537 22.18 -0.84 16.24
C THR A 537 21.41 -0.10 15.15
N ILE A 538 20.13 0.21 15.38
CA ILE A 538 19.28 0.95 14.46
C ILE A 538 19.14 2.38 14.99
N HIS A 539 19.77 3.33 14.31
CA HIS A 539 19.79 4.75 14.64
C HIS A 539 20.13 5.54 13.39
N GLU A 540 19.18 5.60 12.46
CA GLU A 540 19.45 5.97 11.07
C GLU A 540 18.30 6.76 10.43
N ILE A 541 18.59 7.44 9.32
CA ILE A 541 17.60 7.96 8.38
C ILE A 541 17.69 7.14 7.09
N ARG A 542 16.57 6.57 6.68
CA ARG A 542 16.43 5.80 5.44
C ARG A 542 15.82 6.64 4.33
N THR A 543 16.33 6.45 3.12
CA THR A 543 15.82 7.06 1.89
C THR A 543 15.92 6.01 0.79
N GLY A 544 14.78 5.36 0.47
CA GLY A 544 14.80 4.16 -0.37
C GLY A 544 15.78 3.12 0.20
N PRO A 545 16.72 2.57 -0.61
CA PRO A 545 17.72 1.62 -0.14
C PRO A 545 18.93 2.27 0.54
N ALA A 546 19.02 3.60 0.59
CA ALA A 546 20.13 4.30 1.21
C ALA A 546 19.87 4.56 2.70
N THR A 547 20.95 4.48 3.47
CA THR A 547 20.95 4.68 4.92
C THR A 547 21.95 5.76 5.29
N LEU A 548 21.51 6.71 6.12
CA LEU A 548 22.35 7.66 6.83
C LEU A 548 22.40 7.26 8.32
N ASP A 549 23.54 6.73 8.77
CA ASP A 549 23.79 6.41 10.18
C ASP A 549 23.95 7.69 11.01
N LEU A 550 23.17 7.83 12.09
CA LEU A 550 23.21 8.97 13.00
C LEU A 550 24.38 8.88 13.99
N LYS A 551 24.95 7.69 14.20
CA LYS A 551 26.09 7.44 15.10
C LYS A 551 27.15 6.60 14.36
N PRO A 552 27.76 7.17 13.30
CA PRO A 552 28.76 6.47 12.51
C PRO A 552 30.01 6.14 13.34
N PRO A 553 30.79 5.12 12.93
CA PRO A 553 32.06 4.81 13.58
C PRO A 553 33.06 5.96 13.42
N PRO A 554 34.00 6.14 14.37
CA PRO A 554 35.07 7.13 14.25
C PRO A 554 35.86 6.98 12.93
N PRO A 555 36.31 8.09 12.31
CA PRO A 555 36.42 9.44 12.88
C PRO A 555 35.18 10.34 12.72
N ALA A 556 34.11 9.85 12.08
CA ALA A 556 32.87 10.62 11.95
C ALA A 556 32.22 10.82 13.33
N SER A 557 31.59 11.97 13.55
CA SER A 557 30.94 12.31 14.83
C SER A 557 29.44 11.99 14.77
N PRO A 558 28.83 11.51 15.87
CA PRO A 558 27.39 11.35 15.95
C PRO A 558 26.65 12.66 15.69
N LEU A 559 25.56 12.61 14.94
CA LEU A 559 24.76 13.75 14.58
C LEU A 559 23.28 13.43 14.78
N SER A 560 22.75 13.82 15.95
CA SER A 560 21.32 13.72 16.25
C SER A 560 20.61 14.96 15.69
N PRO A 561 19.73 14.84 14.68
CA PRO A 561 18.98 15.98 14.17
C PRO A 561 17.90 16.42 15.16
N LEU A 562 17.51 17.69 15.09
CA LEU A 562 16.26 18.13 15.71
C LEU A 562 15.08 17.56 14.91
N ILE A 563 14.32 16.65 15.50
CA ILE A 563 13.08 16.11 14.93
C ILE A 563 11.97 17.08 15.28
N THR A 564 11.45 17.82 14.30
CA THR A 564 10.44 18.87 14.52
C THR A 564 9.29 18.75 13.54
N THR A 565 8.09 19.15 13.96
CA THR A 565 6.95 19.31 13.05
C THR A 565 6.90 20.70 12.42
N THR A 566 7.81 21.60 12.79
CA THR A 566 7.89 22.95 12.23
C THR A 566 8.30 22.87 10.76
N GLY A 567 7.45 23.37 9.87
CA GLY A 567 7.64 23.28 8.42
C GLY A 567 6.89 22.12 7.76
N ALA A 568 6.33 21.19 8.54
CA ALA A 568 5.41 20.18 8.02
C ALA A 568 4.00 20.77 7.80
N ASN A 569 3.19 20.11 6.97
CA ASN A 569 1.78 20.47 6.82
C ASN A 569 1.01 20.14 8.11
N GLN A 570 0.61 21.19 8.83
CA GLN A 570 -0.03 21.06 10.15
C GLN A 570 -1.39 20.34 10.09
N SER A 571 -2.09 20.36 8.95
CA SER A 571 -3.38 19.65 8.82
C SER A 571 -3.24 18.13 8.71
N ASN A 572 -2.02 17.64 8.46
CA ASN A 572 -1.74 16.24 8.16
C ASN A 572 -0.78 15.61 9.18
N LEU A 573 -0.63 16.22 10.37
CA LEU A 573 0.26 15.67 11.39
C LEU A 573 -0.28 14.35 11.94
N GLU A 574 0.63 13.39 12.06
CA GLU A 574 0.38 12.07 12.63
C GLU A 574 1.32 11.83 13.81
N LEU A 575 0.92 12.26 15.00
CA LEU A 575 1.75 12.14 16.19
C LEU A 575 1.13 11.10 17.11
N SER A 576 1.92 10.14 17.59
CA SER A 576 1.39 9.02 18.37
C SER A 576 2.38 8.49 19.42
N ILE A 577 1.82 8.03 20.54
CA ILE A 577 2.57 7.45 21.66
C ILE A 577 1.78 6.30 22.26
N GLY A 578 2.41 5.15 22.50
CA GLY A 578 1.81 4.11 23.32
C GLY A 578 2.31 2.69 23.03
N SER A 579 1.50 1.71 23.42
CA SER A 579 1.70 0.28 23.16
C SER A 579 0.35 -0.44 23.18
N THR A 580 0.34 -1.72 22.81
CA THR A 580 -0.85 -2.59 22.90
C THR A 580 -1.20 -3.00 24.33
N THR A 581 -0.30 -2.78 25.30
CA THR A 581 -0.47 -3.18 26.70
C THR A 581 -0.97 -2.06 27.59
N LEU A 582 -0.77 -0.80 27.19
CA LEU A 582 -1.32 0.34 27.91
C LEU A 582 -2.85 0.32 27.90
N THR A 583 -3.47 0.73 29.01
CA THR A 583 -4.93 0.84 29.11
C THR A 583 -5.52 1.83 28.11
N SER A 584 -4.77 2.88 27.76
CA SER A 584 -5.12 3.84 26.71
C SER A 584 -4.78 3.35 25.30
N GLY A 585 -4.09 2.23 25.18
CA GLY A 585 -3.47 1.78 23.93
C GLY A 585 -2.48 2.82 23.38
N ILE A 586 -2.52 3.02 22.08
CA ILE A 586 -1.79 4.06 21.35
C ILE A 586 -2.66 5.32 21.32
N SER A 587 -2.15 6.45 21.79
CA SER A 587 -2.86 7.74 21.70
C SER A 587 -2.33 8.53 20.50
N VAL A 588 -3.23 9.10 19.70
CA VAL A 588 -2.90 9.99 18.58
C VAL A 588 -3.17 11.46 18.92
N PHE A 589 -2.39 12.36 18.33
CA PHE A 589 -2.43 13.80 18.60
C PHE A 589 -2.33 14.59 17.29
N HIS A 590 -3.09 15.68 17.18
CA HIS A 590 -3.04 16.57 16.00
C HIS A 590 -2.15 17.81 16.20
N SER A 591 -1.58 18.00 17.38
CA SER A 591 -0.71 19.15 17.69
C SER A 591 0.57 18.76 18.42
N ALA A 592 1.66 19.45 18.09
CA ALA A 592 2.96 19.26 18.72
C ALA A 592 2.93 19.54 20.23
N SER A 593 2.10 20.48 20.69
CA SER A 593 1.94 20.79 22.11
C SER A 593 1.28 19.66 22.89
N ALA A 594 0.19 19.08 22.35
CA ALA A 594 -0.50 17.97 23.00
C ALA A 594 0.41 16.73 23.04
N PHE A 595 1.07 16.43 21.92
CA PHE A 595 2.05 15.35 21.83
C PHE A 595 3.20 15.51 22.84
N ALA A 596 3.82 16.69 22.92
CA ALA A 596 4.95 16.93 23.83
C ALA A 596 4.52 16.85 25.32
N GLY A 597 3.32 17.36 25.65
CA GLY A 597 2.74 17.22 26.98
C GLY A 597 2.51 15.75 27.36
N ALA A 598 1.92 14.98 26.44
CA ALA A 598 1.71 13.55 26.63
C ALA A 598 3.03 12.79 26.77
N LEU A 599 4.02 13.05 25.91
CA LEU A 599 5.34 12.43 25.96
C LEU A 599 6.03 12.65 27.31
N SER A 600 5.99 13.88 27.81
CA SER A 600 6.58 14.23 29.12
C SER A 600 5.89 13.49 30.27
N SER A 601 4.57 13.29 30.19
CA SER A 601 3.82 12.55 31.21
C SER A 601 4.08 11.04 31.15
N THR A 602 4.27 10.50 29.95
CA THR A 602 4.51 9.09 29.69
C THR A 602 5.93 8.67 30.07
N LEU A 603 6.94 9.47 29.73
CA LEU A 603 8.36 9.23 30.04
C LEU A 603 8.73 9.70 31.45
N ASN A 604 8.02 9.18 32.44
CA ASN A 604 8.19 9.50 33.85
C ASN A 604 9.19 8.56 34.58
N GLY A 605 9.97 7.78 33.82
CA GLY A 605 10.91 6.79 34.34
C GLY A 605 10.36 5.36 34.48
N THR A 606 9.04 5.16 34.36
CA THR A 606 8.42 3.82 34.40
C THR A 606 8.27 3.24 33.00
N ASN A 607 7.64 3.98 32.08
CA ASN A 607 7.53 3.57 30.68
C ASN A 607 8.86 3.80 29.97
N LYS A 608 9.21 2.89 29.07
CA LYS A 608 10.45 2.95 28.29
C LYS A 608 10.09 2.99 26.82
N ILE A 609 10.87 3.70 26.02
CA ILE A 609 10.74 3.64 24.55
C ILE A 609 11.62 2.51 24.05
N TYR A 610 11.10 1.63 23.19
CA TYR A 610 11.97 0.76 22.41
C TYR A 610 12.14 1.23 20.98
N ARG A 611 11.22 2.05 20.45
CA ARG A 611 11.33 2.50 19.07
C ARG A 611 10.73 3.88 18.84
N LEU A 612 11.47 4.69 18.11
CA LEU A 612 11.05 5.97 17.58
C LEU A 612 11.09 5.87 16.05
N VAL A 613 9.96 6.15 15.42
CA VAL A 613 9.87 6.29 13.96
C VAL A 613 9.38 7.69 13.66
N ALA A 614 10.06 8.40 12.77
CA ALA A 614 9.57 9.65 12.23
C ALA A 614 9.62 9.62 10.71
N VAL A 615 8.58 10.12 10.06
CA VAL A 615 8.47 10.21 8.61
C VAL A 615 8.47 11.68 8.22
N GLY A 616 9.28 12.04 7.24
CA GLY A 616 9.51 13.44 6.90
C GLY A 616 10.70 13.64 5.97
N GLN A 617 11.38 14.77 6.15
CA GLN A 617 12.52 15.18 5.33
C GLN A 617 13.67 15.72 6.17
N LEU A 618 14.89 15.28 5.89
CA LEU A 618 16.11 15.83 6.47
C LEU A 618 16.53 17.11 5.73
N ASN A 619 16.58 18.22 6.45
CA ASN A 619 17.37 19.37 6.07
C ASN A 619 18.78 19.21 6.63
N ALA A 620 19.68 18.67 5.81
CA ALA A 620 21.06 18.39 6.20
C ALA A 620 21.84 19.65 6.59
N ALA A 621 21.57 20.79 5.94
CA ALA A 621 22.26 22.05 6.24
C ALA A 621 21.89 22.61 7.62
N ALA A 622 20.64 22.44 8.05
CA ALA A 622 20.15 22.87 9.36
C ALA A 622 20.21 21.76 10.43
N ASN A 623 20.66 20.56 10.08
CA ASN A 623 20.57 19.36 10.91
C ASN A 623 19.19 19.18 11.58
N THR A 624 18.13 19.33 10.78
CA THR A 624 16.74 19.29 11.25
C THR A 624 15.97 18.28 10.41
N PHE A 625 15.26 17.36 11.07
CA PHE A 625 14.34 16.43 10.42
C PHE A 625 12.92 16.96 10.58
N VAL A 626 12.34 17.44 9.48
CA VAL A 626 10.97 17.99 9.46
C VAL A 626 10.00 16.83 9.30
N ALA A 627 9.38 16.42 10.40
CA ALA A 627 8.49 15.27 10.49
C ALA A 627 7.02 15.66 10.29
N SER A 628 6.35 14.98 9.37
CA SER A 628 4.87 14.96 9.30
C SER A 628 4.28 13.91 10.24
N ARG A 629 5.07 12.88 10.57
CA ARG A 629 4.67 11.80 11.47
C ARG A 629 5.73 11.49 12.51
N ILE A 630 5.30 11.21 13.73
CA ILE A 630 6.16 10.71 14.81
C ILE A 630 5.40 9.61 15.57
N SER A 631 5.95 8.40 15.54
CA SER A 631 5.47 7.24 16.29
C SER A 631 6.44 6.92 17.42
N VAL A 632 5.97 6.98 18.66
CA VAL A 632 6.73 6.60 19.86
C VAL A 632 6.17 5.30 20.40
N ALA A 633 6.87 4.20 20.13
CA ALA A 633 6.50 2.86 20.57
C ALA A 633 7.16 2.53 21.91
N LEU A 634 6.32 2.19 22.88
CA LEU A 634 6.74 1.92 24.24
C LEU A 634 6.94 0.42 24.49
N TYR A 635 7.96 0.15 25.29
CA TYR A 635 8.27 -1.14 25.89
C TYR A 635 7.73 -1.17 27.32
N GLU A 636 7.65 -2.37 27.88
CA GLU A 636 7.57 -2.58 29.34
C GLU A 636 8.86 -3.23 29.88
#